data_AF-A0A3M9YQI8-F1
#
_entry.id   AF-A0A3M9YQI8-F1
#
_cell.length_a   1.000
_cell.length_b   1.000
_cell.length_c   1.000
_cell.angle_alpha   90.00
_cell.angle_beta   90.00
_cell.angle_gamma   90.00
#
_symmetry.space_group_name_H-M   'P 1'
#
loop_
_entity.id
_entity.type
_entity.pdbx_description
1 polymer ?
#
loop_
_entity_poly.entity_id
_entity_poly.type
_entity_poly.pdbx_seq_one_letter_code
_entity_poly.pdbx_strand_id
1 'polypeptide(L)'
;MNTQLAPDDVTHGLPGGSETLTSAALIAVDYIAPPPTIAPYVTTLYHFRCDEPVIRDIQPAAVGQLCLFPHGTGEMHFAEGHRDPNHAVGLLTPLSRATPIIVMGPFHAFGAALTPVGWAALTGLHAGQHRDRLLPAASVLGPEIDALGQRLIAAYRQGTMTGRECALAVGGFIERGVKPVNPRHLELVAATGRWLSASFNPELSELSGVAGYSARQVQRLVERYFGLPPRALARKYRALRAAALLSAPQLSLEDEAEIAEAFFDQPHMIREIAHFVGRTPARLGDETTPYLAEMIDGRNLRELNP
;
A
#
# COMPACT_ATOMS: atom_id res chain seq x y z
N MET A 1 -21.43 13.03 41.38
CA MET A 1 -22.27 12.03 40.70
C MET A 1 -21.84 12.06 39.24
N ASN A 2 -20.89 11.17 38.90
CA ASN A 2 -20.29 11.04 37.58
C ASN A 2 -21.32 10.50 36.60
N THR A 3 -21.41 11.11 35.42
CA THR A 3 -22.01 10.46 34.26
C THR A 3 -20.94 10.41 33.17
N GLN A 4 -20.42 9.20 33.00
CA GLN A 4 -19.47 8.77 31.97
C GLN A 4 -20.13 8.91 30.59
N LEU A 5 -19.52 9.68 29.68
CA LEU A 5 -19.85 9.67 28.25
C LEU A 5 -18.92 8.67 27.57
N ALA A 6 -19.52 7.64 26.98
CA ALA A 6 -18.85 6.60 26.19
C ALA A 6 -18.42 7.16 24.82
N PRO A 7 -17.30 6.68 24.23
CA PRO A 7 -16.86 7.08 22.91
C PRO A 7 -17.41 6.12 21.84
N ASP A 8 -18.63 6.36 21.36
CA ASP A 8 -19.17 5.77 20.13
C ASP A 8 -19.49 6.91 19.16
N ASP A 9 -18.56 7.27 18.26
CA ASP A 9 -18.90 7.95 16.98
C ASP A 9 -17.68 8.19 16.06
N VAL A 10 -17.05 7.12 15.56
CA VAL A 10 -16.08 7.23 14.43
C VAL A 10 -16.47 6.31 13.26
N THR A 11 -17.67 5.74 13.25
CA THR A 11 -18.14 4.81 12.21
C THR A 11 -19.11 5.43 11.19
N HIS A 12 -19.51 6.69 11.36
CA HIS A 12 -20.42 7.35 10.43
C HIS A 12 -19.68 8.01 9.25
N GLY A 13 -19.42 7.19 8.22
CA GLY A 13 -18.92 7.65 6.93
C GLY A 13 -18.73 6.55 5.87
N LEU A 14 -18.85 5.27 6.23
CA LEU A 14 -18.84 4.16 5.27
C LEU A 14 -20.27 3.90 4.75
N PRO A 15 -20.51 3.93 3.42
CA PRO A 15 -21.80 3.53 2.88
C PRO A 15 -21.91 2.00 2.94
N GLY A 16 -22.55 1.50 4.01
CA GLY A 16 -22.81 0.07 4.26
C GLY A 16 -22.66 -0.23 5.76
N GLY A 17 -23.77 -0.59 6.41
CA GLY A 17 -23.80 -0.86 7.84
C GLY A 17 -22.89 -2.01 8.27
N SER A 18 -22.42 -1.97 9.52
CA SER A 18 -21.92 -3.07 10.37
C SER A 18 -21.80 -4.47 9.74
N GLU A 19 -20.97 -4.64 8.70
CA GLU A 19 -20.59 -5.96 8.20
C GLU A 19 -19.14 -6.21 8.59
N THR A 20 -18.94 -7.26 9.36
CA THR A 20 -17.67 -7.63 9.98
C THR A 20 -16.60 -7.85 8.90
N LEU A 21 -15.40 -7.33 9.12
CA LEU A 21 -14.24 -7.61 8.25
C LEU A 21 -13.95 -9.12 8.28
N THR A 22 -13.48 -9.65 7.16
CA THR A 22 -13.01 -11.03 7.07
C THR A 22 -11.84 -11.22 8.04
N SER A 23 -11.88 -12.31 8.81
CA SER A 23 -10.81 -12.62 9.76
C SER A 23 -9.48 -12.81 9.02
N ALA A 24 -8.40 -12.22 9.53
CA ALA A 24 -7.10 -12.35 8.87
C ALA A 24 -6.54 -13.77 8.99
N ALA A 25 -7.02 -14.59 9.94
CA ALA A 25 -6.66 -16.00 10.02
C ALA A 25 -7.11 -16.83 8.79
N LEU A 26 -8.05 -16.30 7.99
CA LEU A 26 -8.56 -16.91 6.76
C LEU A 26 -7.81 -16.43 5.50
N ILE A 27 -6.81 -15.55 5.69
CA ILE A 27 -6.03 -14.95 4.63
C ILE A 27 -4.61 -15.51 4.68
N ALA A 28 -4.11 -16.02 3.56
CA ALA A 28 -2.75 -16.51 3.42
C ALA A 28 -1.99 -15.66 2.39
N VAL A 29 -0.85 -15.09 2.80
CA VAL A 29 0.01 -14.27 1.92
C VAL A 29 1.42 -14.83 1.89
N ASP A 30 1.92 -15.15 0.69
CA ASP A 30 3.34 -15.42 0.49
C ASP A 30 4.03 -14.15 0.04
N TYR A 31 4.99 -13.67 0.83
CA TYR A 31 5.90 -12.60 0.43
C TYR A 31 7.13 -13.18 -0.27
N ILE A 32 7.39 -12.69 -1.46
CA ILE A 32 8.42 -13.19 -2.35
C ILE A 32 9.40 -12.04 -2.59
N ALA A 33 10.64 -12.24 -2.16
CA ALA A 33 11.69 -11.25 -2.39
C ALA A 33 11.87 -11.00 -3.91
N PRO A 34 11.93 -9.74 -4.35
CA PRO A 34 12.21 -9.42 -5.74
C PRO A 34 13.63 -9.91 -6.12
N PRO A 35 13.82 -10.48 -7.31
CA PRO A 35 15.16 -10.73 -7.85
C PRO A 35 16.02 -9.44 -7.85
N PRO A 36 17.35 -9.54 -7.71
CA PRO A 36 18.23 -8.37 -7.64
C PRO A 36 18.07 -7.39 -8.82
N THR A 37 17.73 -7.89 -10.00
CA THR A 37 17.57 -7.07 -11.21
C THR A 37 16.35 -6.14 -11.15
N ILE A 38 15.33 -6.47 -10.36
CA ILE A 38 14.12 -5.64 -10.18
C ILE A 38 13.95 -5.06 -8.79
N ALA A 39 14.84 -5.37 -7.85
CA ALA A 39 14.80 -4.86 -6.47
C ALA A 39 14.71 -3.31 -6.36
N PRO A 40 15.33 -2.50 -7.26
CA PRO A 40 15.13 -1.05 -7.24
C PRO A 40 13.71 -0.59 -7.59
N TYR A 41 12.93 -1.43 -8.28
CA TYR A 41 11.62 -1.09 -8.84
C TYR A 41 10.46 -1.77 -8.09
N VAL A 42 10.71 -2.86 -7.38
CA VAL A 42 9.69 -3.66 -6.70
C VAL A 42 10.06 -3.78 -5.23
N THR A 43 9.15 -3.39 -4.33
CA THR A 43 9.35 -3.57 -2.88
C THR A 43 9.18 -5.03 -2.48
N THR A 44 8.11 -5.66 -3.00
CA THR A 44 7.80 -7.06 -2.76
C THR A 44 6.96 -7.65 -3.90
N LEU A 45 7.19 -8.93 -4.19
CA LEU A 45 6.27 -9.76 -4.96
C LEU A 45 5.40 -10.51 -3.97
N TYR A 46 4.15 -10.79 -4.33
CA TYR A 46 3.23 -11.45 -3.40
C TYR A 46 2.28 -12.44 -4.08
N HIS A 47 1.78 -13.38 -3.27
CA HIS A 47 0.63 -14.23 -3.58
C HIS A 47 -0.33 -14.26 -2.39
N PHE A 48 -1.48 -13.61 -2.56
CA PHE A 48 -2.59 -13.55 -1.62
C PHE A 48 -3.65 -14.60 -1.96
N ARG A 49 -4.20 -15.27 -0.94
CA ARG A 49 -5.34 -16.20 -1.07
C ARG A 49 -6.30 -16.05 0.11
N CYS A 50 -7.60 -16.07 -0.18
CA CYS A 50 -8.67 -16.25 0.78
C CYS A 50 -9.82 -16.99 0.10
N ASP A 51 -10.26 -18.13 0.67
CA ASP A 51 -11.26 -19.00 0.03
C ASP A 51 -12.70 -18.74 0.52
N GLU A 52 -12.90 -17.70 1.33
CA GLU A 52 -14.22 -17.31 1.81
C GLU A 52 -15.14 -16.86 0.67
N PRO A 53 -16.46 -17.11 0.75
CA PRO A 53 -17.40 -16.74 -0.30
C PRO A 53 -17.60 -15.22 -0.43
N VAL A 54 -17.40 -14.47 0.65
CA VAL A 54 -17.46 -13.01 0.67
C VAL A 54 -16.28 -12.50 1.50
N ILE A 55 -15.43 -11.71 0.86
CA ILE A 55 -14.28 -11.07 1.50
C ILE A 55 -14.60 -9.58 1.67
N ARG A 56 -14.46 -9.09 2.90
CA ARG A 56 -14.56 -7.67 3.25
C ARG A 56 -13.31 -7.27 3.97
N ASP A 57 -12.58 -6.33 3.41
CA ASP A 57 -11.35 -5.85 4.00
C ASP A 57 -11.14 -4.37 3.72
N ILE A 58 -10.04 -3.82 4.22
CA ILE A 58 -9.62 -2.45 3.99
C ILE A 58 -8.16 -2.48 3.55
N GLN A 59 -7.90 -2.02 2.34
CA GLN A 59 -6.57 -1.81 1.80
C GLN A 59 -5.96 -0.56 2.44
N PRO A 60 -4.85 -0.64 3.19
CA PRO A 60 -4.16 0.54 3.70
C PRO A 60 -3.65 1.46 2.59
N ALA A 61 -3.33 2.69 2.95
CA ALA A 61 -2.59 3.61 2.10
C ALA A 61 -1.25 2.96 1.72
N ALA A 62 -1.06 2.67 0.44
CA ALA A 62 0.06 1.89 -0.06
C ALA A 62 0.73 2.57 -1.26
N VAL A 63 1.87 2.02 -1.67
CA VAL A 63 2.46 2.29 -2.99
C VAL A 63 1.60 1.67 -4.10
N GLY A 64 1.88 2.02 -5.36
CA GLY A 64 1.18 1.42 -6.50
C GLY A 64 1.53 -0.06 -6.67
N GLN A 65 0.60 -0.84 -7.22
CA GLN A 65 0.74 -2.28 -7.38
C GLN A 65 0.25 -2.74 -8.76
N LEU A 66 0.94 -3.72 -9.34
CA LEU A 66 0.48 -4.48 -10.50
C LEU A 66 -0.08 -5.81 -10.00
N CYS A 67 -1.37 -6.03 -10.19
CA CYS A 67 -2.13 -7.11 -9.56
C CYS A 67 -2.81 -7.99 -10.62
N LEU A 68 -2.69 -9.30 -10.49
CA LEU A 68 -3.43 -10.26 -11.31
C LEU A 68 -4.38 -11.04 -10.39
N PHE A 69 -5.64 -11.16 -10.79
CA PHE A 69 -6.72 -11.71 -9.97
C PHE A 69 -7.27 -12.98 -10.63
N PRO A 70 -6.64 -14.15 -10.40
CA PRO A 70 -7.13 -15.41 -10.93
C PRO A 70 -8.49 -15.82 -10.36
N HIS A 71 -8.87 -15.38 -9.16
CA HIS A 71 -10.19 -15.67 -8.58
C HIS A 71 -10.76 -14.43 -7.89
N GLY A 72 -12.08 -14.36 -7.88
CA GLY A 72 -12.86 -13.35 -7.18
C GLY A 72 -13.13 -12.12 -8.02
N THR A 73 -14.34 -11.58 -7.85
CA THR A 73 -14.79 -10.35 -8.50
C THR A 73 -15.37 -9.42 -7.45
N GLY A 74 -14.98 -8.16 -7.49
CA GLY A 74 -15.30 -7.21 -6.45
C GLY A 74 -15.00 -5.78 -6.85
N GLU A 75 -15.02 -4.89 -5.86
CA GLU A 75 -14.77 -3.47 -6.04
C GLU A 75 -13.99 -2.89 -4.85
N MET A 76 -13.22 -1.84 -5.15
CA MET A 76 -12.61 -0.96 -4.17
C MET A 76 -13.46 0.30 -4.04
N HIS A 77 -13.69 0.76 -2.81
CA HIS A 77 -14.51 1.93 -2.49
C HIS A 77 -13.62 3.10 -2.13
N PHE A 78 -13.50 4.07 -3.03
CA PHE A 78 -12.66 5.25 -2.83
C PHE A 78 -13.44 6.40 -2.18
N ALA A 79 -12.72 7.46 -1.86
CA ALA A 79 -13.31 8.70 -1.37
C ALA A 79 -14.33 9.27 -2.36
N GLU A 80 -15.23 10.13 -1.87
CA GLU A 80 -16.23 10.82 -2.68
C GLU A 80 -17.22 9.87 -3.40
N GLY A 81 -17.31 8.62 -2.94
CA GLY A 81 -18.26 7.62 -3.44
C GLY A 81 -17.82 6.93 -4.73
N HIS A 82 -16.61 7.21 -5.22
CA HIS A 82 -16.06 6.55 -6.41
C HIS A 82 -15.78 5.06 -6.14
N ARG A 83 -16.03 4.20 -7.13
CA ARG A 83 -15.80 2.76 -7.05
C ARG A 83 -15.14 2.27 -8.32
N ASP A 84 -14.08 1.48 -8.18
CA ASP A 84 -13.50 0.75 -9.32
C ASP A 84 -13.64 -0.76 -9.08
N PRO A 85 -14.11 -1.53 -10.09
CA PRO A 85 -14.12 -2.98 -10.01
C PRO A 85 -12.69 -3.54 -10.12
N ASN A 86 -12.45 -4.75 -9.60
CA ASN A 86 -11.22 -5.45 -9.94
C ASN A 86 -11.25 -5.93 -11.40
N HIS A 87 -10.15 -5.71 -12.10
CA HIS A 87 -9.93 -6.24 -13.44
C HIS A 87 -9.07 -7.50 -13.33
N ALA A 88 -9.21 -8.48 -14.22
CA ALA A 88 -8.37 -9.69 -14.17
C ALA A 88 -6.87 -9.35 -14.11
N VAL A 89 -6.47 -8.28 -14.81
CA VAL A 89 -5.15 -7.67 -14.74
C VAL A 89 -5.34 -6.19 -14.37
N GLY A 90 -5.06 -5.85 -13.12
CA GLY A 90 -5.29 -4.54 -12.54
C GLY A 90 -4.00 -3.79 -12.23
N LEU A 91 -4.08 -2.47 -12.28
CA LEU A 91 -3.06 -1.55 -11.79
C LEU A 91 -3.68 -0.73 -10.66
N LEU A 92 -3.35 -1.10 -9.43
CA LEU A 92 -3.70 -0.30 -8.26
C LEU A 92 -2.73 0.88 -8.21
N THR A 93 -3.27 2.08 -8.37
CA THR A 93 -2.48 3.31 -8.27
C THR A 93 -2.12 3.57 -6.80
N PRO A 94 -1.09 4.38 -6.50
CA PRO A 94 -0.74 4.71 -5.12
C PRO A 94 -1.98 5.21 -4.35
N LEU A 95 -2.13 4.75 -3.11
CA LEU A 95 -3.27 5.12 -2.28
C LEU A 95 -2.89 6.20 -1.27
N SER A 96 -3.68 7.26 -1.23
CA SER A 96 -3.54 8.37 -0.29
C SER A 96 -4.07 8.04 1.10
N ARG A 97 -4.97 7.06 1.21
CA ARG A 97 -5.69 6.70 2.42
C ARG A 97 -6.12 5.24 2.39
N ALA A 98 -6.65 4.76 3.51
CA ALA A 98 -7.26 3.45 3.57
C ALA A 98 -8.52 3.36 2.70
N THR A 99 -8.68 2.25 1.99
CA THR A 99 -9.68 2.05 0.94
C THR A 99 -10.40 0.71 1.17
N PRO A 100 -11.68 0.70 1.56
CA PRO A 100 -12.46 -0.53 1.72
C PRO A 100 -12.54 -1.35 0.43
N ILE A 101 -12.58 -2.66 0.58
CA ILE A 101 -12.74 -3.64 -0.51
C ILE A 101 -13.84 -4.63 -0.18
N ILE A 102 -14.61 -5.01 -1.19
CA ILE A 102 -15.61 -6.08 -1.10
C ILE A 102 -15.42 -6.99 -2.31
N VAL A 103 -15.26 -8.28 -2.07
CA VAL A 103 -14.99 -9.28 -3.12
C VAL A 103 -15.89 -10.49 -2.92
N MET A 104 -16.54 -10.93 -4.00
CA MET A 104 -17.17 -12.24 -4.08
C MET A 104 -16.09 -13.28 -4.37
N GLY A 105 -15.89 -14.21 -3.44
CA GLY A 105 -14.78 -15.14 -3.46
C GLY A 105 -15.03 -16.46 -4.21
N PRO A 106 -14.05 -17.39 -4.17
CA PRO A 106 -12.74 -17.25 -3.53
C PRO A 106 -11.92 -16.11 -4.15
N PHE A 107 -11.08 -15.44 -3.35
CA PHE A 107 -10.27 -14.30 -3.79
C PHE A 107 -8.77 -14.62 -3.73
N HIS A 108 -8.16 -14.71 -4.90
CA HIS A 108 -6.74 -14.96 -5.05
C HIS A 108 -6.13 -13.85 -5.89
N ALA A 109 -4.96 -13.37 -5.49
CA ALA A 109 -4.22 -12.35 -6.21
C ALA A 109 -2.72 -12.62 -6.17
N PHE A 110 -2.01 -12.38 -7.26
CA PHE A 110 -0.55 -12.34 -7.26
C PHE A 110 -0.07 -11.12 -8.03
N GLY A 111 1.10 -10.58 -7.66
CA GLY A 111 1.51 -9.31 -8.20
C GLY A 111 2.80 -8.75 -7.61
N ALA A 112 2.98 -7.46 -7.84
CA ALA A 112 4.16 -6.71 -7.43
C ALA A 112 3.74 -5.37 -6.83
N ALA A 113 4.23 -5.06 -5.63
CA ALA A 113 4.20 -3.71 -5.09
C ALA A 113 5.40 -2.93 -5.64
N LEU A 114 5.15 -1.76 -6.21
CA LEU A 114 6.14 -0.97 -6.94
C LEU A 114 6.74 0.08 -6.00
N THR A 115 8.07 0.24 -6.03
CA THR A 115 8.71 1.41 -5.41
C THR A 115 8.22 2.68 -6.11
N PRO A 116 8.37 3.88 -5.51
CA PRO A 116 8.09 5.13 -6.21
C PRO A 116 8.86 5.27 -7.54
N VAL A 117 10.09 4.75 -7.58
CA VAL A 117 10.90 4.65 -8.81
C VAL A 117 10.29 3.67 -9.79
N GLY A 118 9.92 2.46 -9.35
CA GLY A 118 9.27 1.44 -10.17
C GLY A 118 7.95 1.91 -10.77
N TRP A 119 7.11 2.59 -9.99
CA TRP A 119 5.88 3.20 -10.46
C TRP A 119 6.15 4.15 -11.62
N ALA A 120 7.06 5.10 -11.45
CA ALA A 120 7.39 6.08 -12.47
C ALA A 120 8.08 5.46 -13.69
N ALA A 121 8.99 4.51 -13.48
CA ALA A 121 9.73 3.83 -14.54
C ALA A 121 8.82 2.94 -15.41
N LEU A 122 7.87 2.25 -14.79
CA LEU A 122 6.96 1.33 -15.47
C LEU A 122 5.79 2.07 -16.14
N THR A 123 5.14 3.00 -15.43
CA THR A 123 3.89 3.63 -15.89
C THR A 123 4.12 4.97 -16.59
N GLY A 124 5.17 5.72 -16.22
CA GLY A 124 5.35 7.12 -16.62
C GLY A 124 4.35 8.10 -16.01
N LEU A 125 3.37 7.64 -15.22
CA LEU A 125 2.29 8.46 -14.67
C LEU A 125 2.75 9.27 -13.46
N HIS A 126 2.12 10.44 -13.28
CA HIS A 126 2.26 11.24 -12.06
C HIS A 126 1.42 10.63 -10.95
N ALA A 127 2.05 10.03 -9.93
CA ALA A 127 1.38 9.35 -8.83
C ALA A 127 0.27 10.22 -8.21
N GLY A 128 0.56 11.48 -7.86
CA GLY A 128 -0.44 12.34 -7.20
C GLY A 128 -1.65 12.73 -8.05
N GLN A 129 -1.54 12.69 -9.37
CA GLN A 129 -2.64 13.05 -10.28
C GLN A 129 -3.50 11.83 -10.66
N HIS A 130 -2.94 10.63 -10.49
CA HIS A 130 -3.58 9.37 -10.86
C HIS A 130 -3.84 8.44 -9.67
N ARG A 131 -3.60 8.90 -8.44
CA ARG A 131 -3.79 8.13 -7.20
C ARG A 131 -5.26 7.75 -6.97
N ASP A 132 -5.47 6.84 -6.03
CA ASP A 132 -6.79 6.45 -5.52
C ASP A 132 -7.71 5.87 -6.61
N ARG A 133 -7.13 5.01 -7.46
CA ARG A 133 -7.79 4.28 -8.56
C ARG A 133 -7.30 2.84 -8.67
N LEU A 134 -8.20 1.95 -9.09
CA LEU A 134 -7.87 0.62 -9.59
C LEU A 134 -8.19 0.58 -11.10
N LEU A 135 -7.16 0.57 -11.93
CA LEU A 135 -7.29 0.70 -13.38
C LEU A 135 -7.12 -0.66 -14.08
N PRO A 136 -7.70 -0.87 -15.28
CA PRO A 136 -7.28 -1.97 -16.15
C PRO A 136 -5.80 -1.77 -16.51
N ALA A 137 -4.94 -2.76 -16.27
CA ALA A 137 -3.49 -2.57 -16.44
C ALA A 137 -3.11 -2.19 -17.88
N ALA A 138 -3.75 -2.79 -18.88
CA ALA A 138 -3.49 -2.47 -20.29
C ALA A 138 -3.84 -1.03 -20.69
N SER A 139 -4.70 -0.32 -19.93
CA SER A 139 -4.97 1.10 -20.19
C SER A 139 -3.75 2.00 -19.96
N VAL A 140 -2.76 1.51 -19.21
CA VAL A 140 -1.51 2.22 -18.90
C VAL A 140 -0.30 1.52 -19.50
N LEU A 141 -0.23 0.19 -19.40
CA LEU A 141 0.93 -0.62 -19.75
C LEU A 141 0.85 -1.25 -21.15
N GLY A 142 -0.26 -1.06 -21.87
CA GLY A 142 -0.49 -1.63 -23.19
C GLY A 142 -0.97 -3.09 -23.16
N PRO A 143 -1.37 -3.65 -24.31
CA PRO A 143 -2.06 -4.95 -24.38
C PRO A 143 -1.21 -6.16 -23.97
N GLU A 144 0.13 -6.02 -23.94
CA GLU A 144 1.02 -7.13 -23.59
C GLU A 144 0.84 -7.62 -22.15
N ILE A 145 0.50 -6.73 -21.21
CA ILE A 145 0.28 -7.13 -19.81
C ILE A 145 -1.00 -7.96 -19.67
N ASP A 146 -2.04 -7.65 -20.45
CA ASP A 146 -3.27 -8.44 -20.46
C ASP A 146 -3.03 -9.83 -21.05
N ALA A 147 -2.29 -9.90 -22.16
CA ALA A 147 -1.92 -11.18 -22.75
C ALA A 147 -1.10 -12.04 -21.77
N LEU A 148 -0.13 -11.43 -21.07
CA LEU A 148 0.62 -12.11 -20.01
C LEU A 148 -0.31 -12.58 -18.89
N GLY A 149 -1.16 -11.69 -18.38
CA GLY A 149 -2.03 -12.01 -17.26
C GLY A 149 -3.04 -13.10 -17.58
N GLN A 150 -3.61 -13.11 -18.79
CA GLN A 150 -4.47 -14.21 -19.24
C GLN A 150 -3.76 -15.57 -19.19
N ARG A 151 -2.51 -15.63 -19.66
CA ARG A 151 -1.71 -16.87 -19.60
C ARG A 151 -1.40 -17.29 -18.18
N LEU A 152 -0.95 -16.36 -17.33
CA LEU A 152 -0.61 -16.68 -15.93
C LEU A 152 -1.84 -17.10 -15.13
N ILE A 153 -2.97 -16.42 -15.30
CA ILE A 153 -4.23 -16.77 -14.65
C ILE A 153 -4.71 -18.15 -15.09
N ALA A 154 -4.64 -18.46 -16.38
CA ALA A 154 -5.00 -19.79 -16.88
C ALA A 154 -4.08 -20.88 -16.32
N ALA A 155 -2.76 -20.65 -16.32
CA ALA A 155 -1.78 -21.58 -15.79
C ALA A 155 -1.97 -21.84 -14.29
N TYR A 156 -2.23 -20.78 -13.52
CA TYR A 156 -2.53 -20.85 -12.09
C TYR A 156 -3.79 -21.69 -11.82
N ARG A 157 -4.90 -21.39 -12.53
CA ARG A 157 -6.17 -22.13 -12.39
C ARG A 157 -6.05 -23.61 -12.77
N GLN A 158 -5.16 -23.94 -13.70
CA GLN A 158 -4.88 -25.32 -14.12
C GLN A 158 -3.89 -26.03 -13.18
N GLY A 159 -3.31 -25.34 -12.20
CA GLY A 159 -2.29 -25.89 -11.30
C GLY A 159 -0.95 -26.15 -11.97
N THR A 160 -0.70 -25.57 -13.15
CA THR A 160 0.57 -25.74 -13.89
C THR A 160 1.64 -24.73 -13.48
N MET A 161 1.24 -23.64 -12.83
CA MET A 161 2.14 -22.69 -12.18
C MET A 161 1.61 -22.34 -10.79
N THR A 162 2.51 -22.30 -9.82
CA THR A 162 2.25 -21.76 -8.48
C THR A 162 2.08 -20.24 -8.54
N GLY A 163 1.45 -19.65 -7.51
CA GLY A 163 1.35 -18.19 -7.45
C GLY A 163 2.71 -17.50 -7.28
N ARG A 164 3.70 -18.18 -6.68
CA ARG A 164 5.09 -17.71 -6.64
C ARG A 164 5.71 -17.59 -8.04
N GLU A 165 5.58 -18.62 -8.87
CA GLU A 165 6.08 -18.59 -10.24
C GLU A 165 5.34 -17.52 -11.07
N CYS A 166 4.04 -17.36 -10.85
CA CYS A 166 3.26 -16.31 -11.50
C CYS A 166 3.74 -14.90 -11.08
N ALA A 167 3.97 -14.66 -9.78
CA ALA A 167 4.48 -13.39 -9.29
C ALA A 167 5.88 -13.07 -9.83
N LEU A 168 6.76 -14.07 -9.93
CA LEU A 168 8.09 -13.91 -10.56
C LEU A 168 7.97 -13.59 -12.06
N ALA A 169 7.00 -14.18 -12.77
CA ALA A 169 6.75 -13.86 -14.17
C ALA A 169 6.24 -12.42 -14.35
N VAL A 170 5.43 -11.90 -13.42
CA VAL A 170 5.07 -10.47 -13.34
C VAL A 170 6.32 -9.62 -13.13
N GLY A 171 7.22 -10.03 -12.22
CA GLY A 171 8.53 -9.40 -12.05
C GLY A 171 9.34 -9.31 -13.35
N GLY A 172 9.39 -10.38 -14.13
CA GLY A 172 10.05 -10.38 -15.43
C GLY A 172 9.40 -9.46 -16.47
N PHE A 173 8.08 -9.21 -16.39
CA PHE A 173 7.43 -8.19 -17.21
C PHE A 173 7.89 -6.79 -16.82
N ILE A 174 7.95 -6.51 -15.51
CA ILE A 174 8.42 -5.22 -14.99
C ILE A 174 9.85 -4.96 -15.44
N GLU A 175 10.74 -5.94 -15.32
CA GLU A 175 12.14 -5.85 -15.75
C GLU A 175 12.30 -5.38 -17.21
N ARG A 176 11.47 -5.90 -18.12
CA ARG A 176 11.48 -5.51 -19.53
C ARG A 176 10.79 -4.18 -19.81
N GLY A 177 9.84 -3.80 -18.97
CA GLY A 177 8.97 -2.63 -19.18
C GLY A 177 9.48 -1.33 -18.54
N VAL A 178 10.39 -1.40 -17.56
CA VAL A 178 10.90 -0.22 -16.87
C VAL A 178 11.74 0.67 -17.80
N LYS A 179 11.52 1.98 -17.70
CA LYS A 179 12.21 3.00 -18.49
C LYS A 179 13.18 3.80 -17.60
N PRO A 180 14.26 4.38 -18.17
CA PRO A 180 15.16 5.24 -17.42
C PRO A 180 14.43 6.42 -16.76
N VAL A 181 14.72 6.66 -15.49
CA VAL A 181 14.26 7.83 -14.74
C VAL A 181 15.41 8.82 -14.62
N ASN A 182 15.10 10.11 -14.65
CA ASN A 182 16.11 11.17 -14.53
C ASN A 182 16.97 10.97 -13.25
N PRO A 183 18.32 10.91 -13.37
CA PRO A 183 19.20 10.65 -12.23
C PRO A 183 19.02 11.63 -11.05
N ARG A 184 18.78 12.92 -11.32
CA ARG A 184 18.52 13.90 -10.26
C ARG A 184 17.17 13.67 -9.57
N HIS A 185 16.19 13.10 -10.28
CA HIS A 185 14.94 12.69 -9.63
C HIS A 185 15.16 11.46 -8.74
N LEU A 186 16.00 10.51 -9.18
CA LEU A 186 16.35 9.35 -8.36
C LEU A 186 17.04 9.77 -7.05
N GLU A 187 17.96 10.73 -7.11
CA GLU A 187 18.60 11.29 -5.93
C GLU A 187 17.57 11.87 -4.94
N LEU A 188 16.60 12.63 -5.44
CA LEU A 188 15.52 13.19 -4.63
C LEU A 188 14.62 12.10 -4.03
N VAL A 189 14.25 11.07 -4.80
CA VAL A 189 13.42 9.96 -4.31
C VAL A 189 14.15 9.22 -3.19
N ALA A 190 15.43 8.91 -3.36
CA ALA A 190 16.25 8.27 -2.33
C ALA A 190 16.38 9.14 -1.08
N ALA A 191 16.60 10.45 -1.24
CA ALA A 191 16.64 11.39 -0.12
C ALA A 191 15.28 11.49 0.61
N THR A 192 14.17 11.41 -0.12
CA THR A 192 12.83 11.39 0.46
C THR A 192 12.60 10.11 1.28
N GLY A 193 13.06 8.95 0.80
CA GLY A 193 13.04 7.71 1.58
C GLY A 193 13.83 7.84 2.89
N ARG A 194 15.08 8.32 2.82
CA ARG A 194 15.91 8.57 4.02
C ARG A 194 15.25 9.55 5.00
N TRP A 195 14.66 10.63 4.48
CA TRP A 195 13.94 11.61 5.30
C TRP A 195 12.75 10.99 6.05
N LEU A 196 11.96 10.13 5.38
CA LEU A 196 10.83 9.43 5.99
C LEU A 196 11.25 8.35 7.01
N SER A 197 12.42 7.73 6.82
CA SER A 197 12.97 6.76 7.77
C SER A 197 13.60 7.41 9.01
N ALA A 198 14.13 8.62 8.89
CA ALA A 198 14.95 9.26 9.93
C ALA A 198 14.24 9.40 11.29
N SER A 199 12.94 9.70 11.30
CA SER A 199 12.12 9.77 12.51
C SER A 199 10.63 9.67 12.18
N PHE A 200 9.77 9.57 13.19
CA PHE A 200 8.32 9.61 13.01
C PHE A 200 7.79 10.98 12.53
N ASN A 201 8.49 12.07 12.89
CA ASN A 201 8.13 13.45 12.54
C ASN A 201 9.34 14.19 11.95
N PRO A 202 9.77 13.83 10.73
CA PRO A 202 10.96 14.42 10.14
C PRO A 202 10.71 15.88 9.72
N GLU A 203 11.71 16.74 9.81
CA GLU A 203 11.53 18.17 9.59
C GLU A 203 11.50 18.48 8.08
N LEU A 204 10.53 19.30 7.63
CA LEU A 204 10.40 19.61 6.21
C LEU A 204 11.59 20.41 5.64
N SER A 205 12.27 21.18 6.51
CA SER A 205 13.51 21.91 6.20
C SER A 205 14.61 20.96 5.69
N GLU A 206 14.67 19.72 6.18
CA GLU A 206 15.70 18.73 5.82
C GLU A 206 15.59 18.25 4.37
N LEU A 207 14.40 18.37 3.76
CA LEU A 207 14.21 18.09 2.34
C LEU A 207 14.55 19.27 1.42
N SER A 208 14.77 20.46 1.97
CA SER A 208 15.03 21.66 1.17
C SER A 208 16.44 21.64 0.59
N GLY A 209 16.60 22.01 -0.69
CA GLY A 209 17.90 22.06 -1.35
C GLY A 209 18.45 20.71 -1.81
N VAL A 210 17.78 19.60 -1.48
CA VAL A 210 18.13 18.24 -1.93
C VAL A 210 18.22 18.18 -3.46
N ALA A 211 19.29 17.57 -3.97
CA ALA A 211 19.59 17.44 -5.40
C ALA A 211 19.56 18.78 -6.17
N GLY A 212 19.76 19.92 -5.48
CA GLY A 212 19.72 21.27 -6.04
C GLY A 212 18.33 21.76 -6.42
N TYR A 213 17.26 21.22 -5.82
CA TYR A 213 15.88 21.67 -6.04
C TYR A 213 15.41 22.68 -5.00
N SER A 214 14.63 23.67 -5.46
CA SER A 214 13.87 24.56 -4.57
C SER A 214 12.75 23.80 -3.84
N ALA A 215 12.27 24.34 -2.72
CA ALA A 215 11.18 23.74 -1.94
C ALA A 215 9.92 23.45 -2.78
N ARG A 216 9.55 24.35 -3.71
CA ARG A 216 8.41 24.15 -4.62
C ARG A 216 8.64 22.98 -5.58
N GLN A 217 9.86 22.82 -6.08
CA GLN A 217 10.22 21.71 -6.96
C GLN A 217 10.22 20.39 -6.19
N VAL A 218 10.77 20.38 -4.97
CA VAL A 218 10.73 19.22 -4.06
C VAL A 218 9.29 18.80 -3.81
N GLN A 219 8.40 19.72 -3.41
CA GLN A 219 6.99 19.41 -3.17
C GLN A 219 6.33 18.73 -4.38
N ARG A 220 6.51 19.32 -5.57
CA ARG A 220 5.92 18.80 -6.81
C ARG A 220 6.50 17.44 -7.20
N LEU A 221 7.81 17.24 -7.05
CA LEU A 221 8.45 15.97 -7.41
C LEU A 221 8.11 14.86 -6.41
N VAL A 222 8.10 15.15 -5.10
CA VAL A 222 7.66 14.19 -4.08
C VAL A 222 6.23 13.73 -4.37
N GLU A 223 5.31 14.66 -4.64
CA GLU A 223 3.94 14.31 -5.03
C GLU A 223 3.87 13.49 -6.33
N ARG A 224 4.75 13.80 -7.30
CA ARG A 224 4.83 13.06 -8.57
C ARG A 224 5.22 11.60 -8.39
N TYR A 225 6.16 11.29 -7.49
CA TYR A 225 6.66 9.93 -7.31
C TYR A 225 5.90 9.15 -6.23
N PHE A 226 5.55 9.80 -5.12
CA PHE A 226 4.97 9.15 -3.94
C PHE A 226 3.44 9.29 -3.86
N GLY A 227 2.83 10.18 -4.64
CA GLY A 227 1.39 10.39 -4.65
C GLY A 227 0.86 11.44 -3.66
N LEU A 228 1.71 11.89 -2.73
CA LEU A 228 1.35 12.88 -1.71
C LEU A 228 2.43 13.96 -1.59
N PRO A 229 2.07 15.22 -1.28
CA PRO A 229 3.05 16.24 -0.94
C PRO A 229 3.77 15.89 0.38
N PRO A 230 4.99 16.41 0.63
CA PRO A 230 5.84 15.98 1.74
C PRO A 230 5.15 15.90 3.11
N ARG A 231 4.39 16.94 3.50
CA ARG A 231 3.67 16.93 4.79
C ARG A 231 2.64 15.82 4.91
N ALA A 232 1.88 15.55 3.85
CA ALA A 232 0.88 14.48 3.83
C ALA A 232 1.56 13.10 3.76
N LEU A 233 2.70 13.02 3.08
CA LEU A 233 3.51 11.82 3.00
C LEU A 233 4.10 11.43 4.37
N ALA A 234 4.67 12.40 5.10
CA ALA A 234 5.15 12.18 6.47
C ALA A 234 4.02 11.69 7.38
N ARG A 235 2.82 12.30 7.31
CA ARG A 235 1.63 11.84 8.05
C ARG A 235 1.26 10.38 7.72
N LYS A 236 1.24 10.03 6.43
CA LYS A 236 0.96 8.66 5.97
C LYS A 236 1.94 7.67 6.58
N TYR A 237 3.25 7.91 6.44
CA TYR A 237 4.27 6.99 6.92
C TYR A 237 4.38 6.95 8.46
N ARG A 238 4.14 8.06 9.14
CA ARG A 238 4.01 8.10 10.61
C ARG A 238 2.90 7.17 11.08
N ALA A 239 1.72 7.25 10.47
CA ALA A 239 0.58 6.40 10.82
C ALA A 239 0.83 4.93 10.48
N LEU A 240 1.41 4.63 9.32
CA LEU A 240 1.78 3.27 8.92
C LEU A 240 2.80 2.68 9.90
N ARG A 241 3.91 3.38 10.17
CA ARG A 241 4.94 2.92 11.13
C ARG A 241 4.35 2.65 12.51
N ALA A 242 3.52 3.57 13.02
CA ALA A 242 2.89 3.40 14.32
C ALA A 242 1.97 2.17 14.34
N ALA A 243 1.20 1.97 13.27
CA ALA A 243 0.35 0.78 13.15
C ALA A 243 1.16 -0.51 13.06
N ALA A 244 2.29 -0.53 12.36
CA ALA A 244 3.16 -1.70 12.30
C ALA A 244 3.69 -2.08 13.69
N LEU A 245 4.22 -1.10 14.44
CA LEU A 245 4.72 -1.31 15.80
C LEU A 245 3.60 -1.77 16.75
N LEU A 246 2.43 -1.13 16.69
CA LEU A 246 1.26 -1.50 17.50
C LEU A 246 0.65 -2.87 17.15
N SER A 247 0.95 -3.40 15.95
CA SER A 247 0.51 -4.74 15.53
C SER A 247 1.56 -5.82 15.86
N ALA A 248 2.75 -5.44 16.36
CA ALA A 248 3.77 -6.39 16.73
C ALA A 248 3.33 -7.18 17.99
N PRO A 249 3.66 -8.49 18.08
CA PRO A 249 3.30 -9.31 19.25
C PRO A 249 3.84 -8.77 20.58
N GLN A 250 4.95 -8.01 20.52
CA GLN A 250 5.51 -7.28 21.66
C GLN A 250 5.89 -5.88 21.20
N LEU A 251 5.38 -4.87 21.89
CA LEU A 251 5.80 -3.48 21.74
C LEU A 251 6.90 -3.19 22.78
N SER A 252 8.06 -2.72 22.34
CA SER A 252 9.11 -2.31 23.28
C SER A 252 8.75 -0.99 23.94
N LEU A 253 9.32 -0.72 25.13
CA LEU A 253 9.14 0.58 25.81
C LEU A 253 9.68 1.76 24.98
N GLU A 254 10.72 1.50 24.17
CA GLU A 254 11.30 2.49 23.26
C GLU A 254 10.33 2.81 22.12
N ASP A 255 9.76 1.78 21.48
CA ASP A 255 8.74 1.95 20.45
C ASP A 255 7.49 2.67 20.98
N GLU A 256 7.06 2.34 22.19
CA GLU A 256 5.92 2.99 22.84
C GLU A 256 6.19 4.48 23.08
N ALA A 257 7.39 4.83 23.54
CA ALA A 257 7.81 6.21 23.73
C ALA A 257 7.89 6.98 22.39
N GLU A 258 8.48 6.38 21.35
CA GLU A 258 8.56 6.99 20.02
C GLU A 258 7.16 7.27 19.44
N ILE A 259 6.22 6.33 19.59
CA ILE A 259 4.82 6.53 19.19
C ILE A 259 4.19 7.67 19.99
N ALA A 260 4.38 7.69 21.32
CA ALA A 260 3.80 8.73 22.17
C ALA A 260 4.30 10.13 21.80
N GLU A 261 5.58 10.29 21.44
CA GLU A 261 6.15 11.54 20.95
C GLU A 261 5.72 11.88 19.51
N ALA A 262 5.37 10.86 18.71
CA ALA A 262 4.98 11.05 17.33
C ALA A 262 3.62 11.76 17.16
N PHE A 263 2.72 11.64 18.14
CA PHE A 263 1.35 12.15 18.06
C PHE A 263 1.03 13.14 19.19
N PHE A 264 0.28 14.19 18.87
CA PHE A 264 -0.17 15.19 19.86
C PHE A 264 -0.92 14.57 21.06
N ASP A 265 -1.82 13.63 20.79
CA ASP A 265 -2.54 12.87 21.79
C ASP A 265 -3.04 11.52 21.20
N GLN A 266 -3.56 10.65 22.06
CA GLN A 266 -4.10 9.34 21.66
C GLN A 266 -5.29 9.47 20.67
N PRO A 267 -6.26 10.39 20.84
CA PRO A 267 -7.30 10.63 19.82
C PRO A 267 -6.78 11.04 18.44
N HIS A 268 -5.69 11.81 18.38
CA HIS A 268 -5.02 12.20 17.15
C HIS A 268 -4.33 11.00 16.51
N MET A 269 -3.62 10.17 17.28
CA MET A 269 -3.05 8.91 16.80
C MET A 269 -4.11 7.99 16.19
N ILE A 270 -5.23 7.77 16.90
CA ILE A 270 -6.33 6.92 16.42
C ILE A 270 -6.90 7.46 15.10
N ARG A 271 -7.08 8.77 14.97
CA ARG A 271 -7.58 9.40 13.74
C ARG A 271 -6.61 9.25 12.57
N GLU A 272 -5.31 9.44 12.78
CA GLU A 272 -4.29 9.26 11.73
C GLU A 272 -4.20 7.79 11.29
N ILE A 273 -4.16 6.85 12.24
CA ILE A 273 -4.13 5.41 11.93
C ILE A 273 -5.42 4.99 11.21
N ALA A 274 -6.59 5.40 11.68
CA ALA A 274 -7.85 5.11 10.99
C ALA A 274 -7.87 5.69 9.56
N HIS A 275 -7.31 6.88 9.34
CA HIS A 275 -7.28 7.51 8.02
C HIS A 275 -6.38 6.76 7.01
N PHE A 276 -5.17 6.38 7.42
CA PHE A 276 -4.20 5.76 6.51
C PHE A 276 -4.21 4.23 6.52
N VAL A 277 -4.66 3.60 7.59
CA VAL A 277 -4.67 2.13 7.76
C VAL A 277 -6.08 1.57 7.70
N GLY A 278 -7.09 2.36 8.10
CA GLY A 278 -8.50 1.95 8.00
C GLY A 278 -8.99 1.13 9.18
N ARG A 279 -8.12 0.81 10.14
CA ARG A 279 -8.46 0.12 11.39
C ARG A 279 -8.02 0.97 12.58
N THR A 280 -8.70 0.81 13.71
CA THR A 280 -8.30 1.47 14.96
C THR A 280 -7.18 0.68 15.64
N PRO A 281 -6.31 1.33 16.45
CA PRO A 281 -5.25 0.63 17.20
C PRO A 281 -5.72 -0.57 18.00
N ALA A 282 -6.90 -0.49 18.62
CA ALA A 282 -7.49 -1.59 19.38
C ALA A 282 -7.82 -2.83 18.50
N ARG A 283 -8.00 -2.64 17.20
CA ARG A 283 -8.22 -3.72 16.21
C ARG A 283 -6.93 -4.15 15.51
N LEU A 284 -5.79 -3.52 15.83
CA LEU A 284 -4.46 -3.92 15.32
C LEU A 284 -3.84 -5.04 16.18
N GLY A 285 -4.06 -5.01 17.50
CA GLY A 285 -3.49 -5.97 18.46
C GLY A 285 -4.32 -7.24 18.70
N ASP A 286 -5.37 -7.49 17.92
CA ASP A 286 -6.13 -8.74 18.00
C ASP A 286 -5.32 -9.84 17.27
N GLU A 287 -4.95 -10.91 17.99
CA GLU A 287 -4.15 -12.05 17.50
C GLU A 287 -4.75 -12.73 16.25
N THR A 288 -6.02 -12.45 15.94
CA THR A 288 -6.68 -12.87 14.70
C THR A 288 -6.46 -11.93 13.50
N THR A 289 -5.55 -10.95 13.65
CA THR A 289 -5.29 -9.84 12.70
C THR A 289 -3.85 -9.77 12.12
N PRO A 290 -3.14 -10.88 11.81
CA PRO A 290 -1.76 -10.82 11.29
C PRO A 290 -1.63 -10.09 9.93
N TYR A 291 -2.73 -9.92 9.18
CA TYR A 291 -2.71 -9.33 7.84
C TYR A 291 -2.23 -7.86 7.78
N LEU A 292 -2.56 -7.03 8.78
CA LEU A 292 -2.09 -5.64 8.79
C LEU A 292 -0.64 -5.51 9.24
N ALA A 293 -0.20 -6.34 10.19
CA ALA A 293 1.21 -6.41 10.55
C ALA A 293 2.08 -6.81 9.36
N GLU A 294 1.58 -7.68 8.48
CA GLU A 294 2.29 -8.12 7.27
C GLU A 294 2.20 -7.13 6.08
N MET A 295 1.08 -6.41 5.92
CA MET A 295 0.92 -5.35 4.91
C MET A 295 1.66 -4.06 5.27
N ILE A 296 1.81 -3.76 6.56
CA ILE A 296 2.52 -2.60 7.08
C ILE A 296 3.91 -2.99 7.62
N ASP A 297 4.29 -4.27 7.47
CA ASP A 297 5.60 -4.81 7.83
C ASP A 297 6.69 -3.88 7.28
N GLY A 298 7.76 -3.66 8.06
CA GLY A 298 8.93 -2.91 7.60
C GLY A 298 9.49 -3.38 6.24
N ARG A 299 9.18 -4.62 5.83
CA ARG A 299 9.42 -5.15 4.47
C ARG A 299 8.65 -4.41 3.36
N ASN A 300 7.46 -3.88 3.62
CA ASN A 300 6.65 -3.06 2.71
C ASN A 300 6.91 -1.54 2.86
N LEU A 301 7.75 -1.14 3.82
CA LEU A 301 8.36 0.17 3.93
C LEU A 301 9.78 0.20 3.35
N ARG A 302 10.18 -0.82 2.58
CA ARG A 302 11.51 -0.93 1.96
C ARG A 302 11.87 0.26 1.09
N GLU A 303 10.90 0.96 0.50
CA GLU A 303 11.13 2.19 -0.24
C GLU A 303 11.67 3.34 0.64
N LEU A 304 11.55 3.23 1.96
CA LEU A 304 12.15 4.17 2.91
C LEU A 304 13.63 3.84 3.21
N ASN A 305 14.09 2.63 2.91
CA ASN A 305 15.46 2.17 3.09
C ASN A 305 16.11 1.82 1.72
N PRO A 306 16.38 2.83 0.86
CA PRO A 306 16.99 2.64 -0.45
C PRO A 306 18.46 2.22 -0.41
#